data_AF-X1MKP2-F1
#
_entry.id   AF-X1MKP2-F1
#
_cell.length_a   1.000
_cell.length_b   1.000
_cell.length_c   1.000
_cell.angle_alpha   90.00
_cell.angle_beta   90.00
_cell.angle_gamma   90.00
#
_symmetry.space_group_name_H-M   'P 1'
#
loop_
_entity.id
_entity.type
_entity.pdbx_description
1 polymer ?
#
loop_
_entity_poly.entity_id
_entity_poly.type
_entity_poly.pdbx_seq_one_letter_code
_entity_poly.pdbx_strand_id
1 'polypeptide(L)'
;MSATMQTVYLSGEWTLKQLGKKERIKATVPGCVHTDLLAAGKIPDPYYRDNEQVLQWIGEVDWVYMRTFNIQEEFLNHEQVLLHCEGLDTLATIKINSKEIARTD
;
A
#
# COMPACT_ATOMS: atom_id res chain seq x y z
N MET A 1 -24.47 -26.41 5.28
CA MET A 1 -24.51 -25.04 5.82
C MET A 1 -23.77 -24.17 4.82
N SER A 2 -24.37 -23.12 4.28
CA SER A 2 -23.65 -22.21 3.38
C SER A 2 -22.66 -21.41 4.21
N ALA A 3 -21.36 -21.48 3.89
CA ALA A 3 -20.38 -20.63 4.54
C ALA A 3 -20.69 -19.17 4.19
N THR A 4 -20.95 -18.32 5.18
CA THR A 4 -21.12 -16.88 4.96
C THR A 4 -19.72 -16.30 4.78
N MET A 5 -19.41 -15.82 3.59
CA MET A 5 -18.16 -15.11 3.33
C MET A 5 -18.25 -13.71 3.95
N GLN A 6 -17.36 -13.41 4.89
CA GLN A 6 -17.20 -12.05 5.43
C GLN A 6 -16.01 -11.38 4.75
N THR A 7 -16.17 -10.12 4.36
CA THR A 7 -15.13 -9.35 3.66
C THR A 7 -14.85 -8.06 4.41
N VAL A 8 -13.56 -7.77 4.61
CA VAL A 8 -13.09 -6.49 5.13
C VAL A 8 -12.24 -5.83 4.04
N TYR A 9 -12.73 -4.72 3.49
CA TYR A 9 -11.99 -3.98 2.47
C TYR A 9 -10.86 -3.17 3.10
N LEU A 10 -9.65 -3.35 2.57
CA LEU A 10 -8.48 -2.58 2.99
C LEU A 10 -8.25 -1.35 2.11
N SER A 11 -9.19 -0.95 1.26
CA SER A 11 -9.13 0.28 0.44
C SER A 11 -9.36 1.57 1.25
N GLY A 12 -8.95 2.72 0.71
CA GLY A 12 -9.05 4.03 1.32
C GLY A 12 -7.71 4.56 1.85
N GLU A 13 -7.74 5.19 3.03
CA GLU A 13 -6.57 5.87 3.62
C GLU A 13 -5.46 4.94 4.11
N TRP A 14 -4.26 5.13 3.60
CA TRP A 14 -3.02 4.50 4.02
C TRP A 14 -1.97 5.57 4.35
N THR A 15 -0.79 5.14 4.79
CA THR A 15 0.39 5.99 4.83
C THR A 15 1.46 5.46 3.89
N LEU A 16 2.20 6.38 3.28
CA LEU A 16 3.34 6.09 2.42
C LEU A 16 4.61 6.71 3.03
N LYS A 17 5.72 6.00 2.95
CA LYS A 17 7.05 6.54 3.21
C LYS A 17 8.11 5.87 2.36
N GLN A 18 9.19 6.59 2.10
CA GLN A 18 10.42 6.00 1.60
C GLN A 18 11.08 5.14 2.69
N LEU A 19 11.60 3.98 2.32
CA LEU A 19 12.33 3.10 3.23
C LEU A 19 13.56 3.83 3.81
N GLY A 20 13.84 3.61 5.10
CA GLY A 20 14.92 4.30 5.82
C GLY A 20 14.63 5.76 6.21
N LYS A 21 13.54 6.37 5.74
CA LYS A 21 13.11 7.72 6.17
C LYS A 21 12.07 7.64 7.28
N LYS A 22 12.03 8.69 8.12
CA LYS A 22 11.04 8.86 9.20
C LYS A 22 9.74 9.49 8.73
N GLU A 23 9.83 10.38 7.75
CA GLU A 23 8.68 11.10 7.22
C GLU A 23 7.67 10.14 6.59
N ARG A 24 6.39 10.38 6.88
CA ARG A 24 5.25 9.67 6.29
C ARG A 24 4.28 10.69 5.73
N ILE A 25 3.67 10.36 4.61
CA ILE A 25 2.58 11.13 4.01
C ILE A 25 1.30 10.29 3.98
N LYS A 26 0.16 10.97 3.81
CA LYS A 26 -1.10 10.30 3.50
C LYS A 26 -1.01 9.64 2.13
N ALA A 27 -1.67 8.50 1.99
CA ALA A 27 -1.71 7.75 0.76
C ALA A 27 -3.11 7.15 0.55
N THR A 28 -3.45 6.82 -0.69
CA THR A 28 -4.74 6.20 -1.04
C THR A 28 -4.52 4.87 -1.77
N VAL A 29 -5.25 3.83 -1.36
CA VAL A 29 -5.28 2.53 -2.06
C VAL A 29 -6.71 2.25 -2.52
N PRO A 30 -6.96 1.93 -3.81
CA PRO A 30 -5.97 1.81 -4.89
C PRO A 30 -5.35 3.16 -5.29
N GLY A 31 -4.09 3.13 -5.75
CA GLY A 31 -3.29 4.30 -6.10
C GLY A 31 -1.85 3.92 -6.39
N CYS A 32 -0.97 4.91 -6.57
CA CYS A 32 0.47 4.67 -6.73
C CYS A 32 1.32 5.74 -6.04
N VAL A 33 2.62 5.46 -5.91
CA VAL A 33 3.59 6.33 -5.23
C VAL A 33 3.59 7.75 -5.80
N HIS A 34 3.55 7.89 -7.13
CA HIS A 34 3.58 9.19 -7.79
C HIS A 34 2.36 10.04 -7.43
N THR A 35 1.16 9.46 -7.46
CA THR A 35 -0.07 10.20 -7.14
C THR A 35 -0.10 10.63 -5.67
N ASP A 36 0.40 9.78 -4.77
CA ASP A 36 0.45 10.10 -3.33
C ASP A 36 1.48 11.20 -3.03
N LEU A 37 2.66 11.15 -3.66
CA LEU A 37 3.67 12.21 -3.54
C LEU A 37 3.16 13.54 -4.09
N LEU A 38 2.47 13.52 -5.24
CA LEU A 38 1.89 14.72 -5.86
C LEU A 38 0.81 15.32 -4.96
N ALA A 39 -0.11 14.50 -4.44
CA ALA A 39 -1.17 14.93 -3.52
C ALA A 39 -0.60 15.52 -2.21
N ALA A 40 0.55 15.02 -1.77
CA ALA A 40 1.27 15.55 -0.61
C ALA A 40 2.16 16.77 -0.92
N GLY A 41 2.19 17.24 -2.19
CA GLY A 41 3.03 18.36 -2.62
C GLY A 41 4.53 18.08 -2.55
N LYS A 42 4.94 16.80 -2.59
CA LYS A 42 6.34 16.37 -2.50
C LYS A 42 7.07 16.37 -3.83
N ILE A 43 6.33 16.36 -4.92
CA ILE A 43 6.85 16.40 -6.27
C ILE A 43 6.06 17.43 -7.09
N PRO A 44 6.67 18.07 -8.10
CA PRO A 44 5.94 18.83 -9.09
C PRO A 44 5.07 17.92 -9.97
N ASP A 45 4.15 18.52 -10.74
CA ASP A 45 3.34 17.79 -11.73
C ASP A 45 4.26 17.03 -12.71
N PRO A 46 4.21 15.68 -12.74
CA PRO A 46 5.07 14.87 -13.61
C PRO A 46 4.88 15.16 -15.10
N TYR A 47 3.69 15.61 -15.51
CA TYR A 47 3.35 15.85 -16.91
C TYR A 47 3.69 17.27 -17.39
N TYR A 48 4.15 18.15 -16.50
CA TYR A 48 4.52 19.50 -16.86
C TYR A 48 5.98 19.58 -17.33
N ARG A 49 6.16 19.92 -18.62
CA ARG A 49 7.50 20.08 -19.25
C ARG A 49 8.36 18.82 -19.03
N ASP A 50 9.58 19.01 -18.54
CA ASP A 50 10.60 17.98 -18.42
C ASP A 50 10.70 17.46 -16.97
N ASN A 51 9.65 17.66 -16.16
CA ASN A 51 9.65 17.26 -14.76
C ASN A 51 9.88 15.76 -14.58
N GLU A 52 9.46 14.92 -15.53
CA GLU A 52 9.77 13.49 -15.54
C GLU A 52 11.27 13.18 -15.32
N GLN A 53 12.17 14.00 -15.88
CA GLN A 53 13.62 13.79 -15.76
C GLN A 53 14.10 13.95 -14.31
N VAL A 54 13.51 14.89 -13.57
CA VAL A 54 13.88 15.15 -12.17
C VAL A 54 13.17 14.22 -11.18
N LEU A 55 12.25 13.38 -11.65
CA LEU A 55 11.45 12.46 -10.82
C LEU A 55 11.91 11.00 -10.89
N GLN A 56 12.95 10.69 -11.67
CA GLN A 56 13.47 9.32 -11.84
C GLN A 56 13.84 8.65 -10.51
N TRP A 57 14.32 9.43 -9.53
CA TRP A 57 14.67 8.94 -8.20
C TRP A 57 13.54 8.18 -7.49
N ILE A 58 12.26 8.42 -7.86
CA ILE A 58 11.11 7.74 -7.25
C ILE A 58 11.18 6.23 -7.50
N GLY A 59 11.62 5.81 -8.69
CA GLY A 59 11.78 4.39 -9.05
C GLY A 59 13.07 3.75 -8.51
N GLU A 60 14.01 4.55 -8.01
CA GLU A 60 15.32 4.08 -7.54
C GLU A 60 15.34 3.77 -6.02
N VAL A 61 14.21 3.92 -5.35
CA VAL A 61 14.10 3.78 -3.89
C VAL A 61 12.92 2.91 -3.50
N ASP A 62 13.06 2.22 -2.38
CA ASP A 62 11.98 1.40 -1.84
C ASP A 62 10.93 2.25 -1.13
N TRP A 63 9.66 1.84 -1.29
CA TRP A 63 8.51 2.48 -0.68
C TRP A 63 7.77 1.53 0.27
N VAL A 64 7.19 2.10 1.32
CA VAL A 64 6.43 1.35 2.33
C VAL A 64 5.04 1.95 2.47
N TYR A 65 4.04 1.21 2.00
CA TYR A 65 2.63 1.42 2.32
C TYR A 65 2.29 0.76 3.67
N MET A 66 1.56 1.46 4.52
CA MET A 66 1.14 0.95 5.82
C MET A 66 -0.26 1.44 6.21
N ARG A 67 -1.08 0.53 6.74
CA ARG A 67 -2.39 0.78 7.35
C ARG A 67 -2.56 -0.09 8.59
N THR A 68 -3.32 0.41 9.56
CA THR A 68 -3.89 -0.37 10.66
C THR A 68 -5.38 -0.55 10.41
N PHE A 69 -5.89 -1.74 10.68
CA PHE A 69 -7.31 -2.06 10.54
C PHE A 69 -7.75 -2.92 11.73
N ASN A 70 -9.04 -2.88 12.04
CA ASN A 70 -9.64 -3.71 13.08
C ASN A 70 -10.51 -4.78 12.43
N ILE A 71 -10.47 -5.98 13.00
CA ILE A 71 -11.39 -7.06 12.69
C ILE A 71 -12.07 -7.49 13.99
N GLN A 72 -13.30 -7.98 13.89
CA GLN A 72 -13.94 -8.59 15.04
C GLN A 72 -13.29 -9.94 15.34
N GLU A 73 -13.31 -10.39 16.60
CA GLU A 73 -12.67 -11.65 17.00
C GLU A 73 -13.30 -12.84 16.27
N GLU A 74 -14.60 -12.78 16.00
CA GLU A 74 -15.34 -13.78 15.25
C GLU A 74 -14.82 -13.96 13.82
N PHE A 75 -14.21 -12.93 13.22
CA PHE A 75 -13.59 -13.01 11.90
C PHE A 75 -12.43 -14.02 11.89
N LEU A 76 -11.73 -14.17 13.01
CA LEU A 76 -10.61 -15.10 13.16
C LEU A 76 -11.06 -16.55 13.42
N ASN A 77 -12.35 -16.78 13.70
CA ASN A 77 -12.91 -18.12 13.90
C ASN A 77 -13.26 -18.82 12.57
N HIS A 78 -13.14 -18.14 11.44
CA HIS A 78 -13.32 -18.76 10.13
C HIS A 78 -12.19 -19.78 9.85
N GLU A 79 -12.55 -20.90 9.21
CA GLU A 79 -11.59 -21.96 8.83
C GLU A 79 -10.45 -21.43 7.94
N GLN A 80 -10.73 -20.41 7.13
CA GLN A 80 -9.77 -19.77 6.26
C GLN A 80 -9.93 -18.25 6.30
N VAL A 81 -8.80 -17.56 6.41
CA VAL A 81 -8.69 -16.11 6.31
C VAL A 81 -7.70 -15.78 5.21
N LEU A 82 -8.16 -15.05 4.20
CA LEU A 82 -7.38 -14.72 3.01
C LEU A 82 -7.10 -13.22 2.95
N LEU A 83 -5.84 -12.86 2.71
CA LEU A 83 -5.51 -11.54 2.20
C LEU A 83 -5.61 -11.59 0.68
N HIS A 84 -6.54 -10.85 0.11
CA HIS A 84 -6.74 -10.77 -1.33
C HIS A 84 -6.30 -9.40 -1.85
N CYS A 85 -5.30 -9.39 -2.74
CA CYS A 85 -4.83 -8.20 -3.44
C CYS A 85 -5.14 -8.36 -4.93
N GLU A 86 -5.96 -7.49 -5.50
CA GLU A 86 -6.29 -7.52 -6.94
C GLU A 86 -5.10 -7.16 -7.83
N GLY A 87 -4.15 -6.39 -7.31
CA GLY A 87 -2.90 -6.05 -7.99
C GLY A 87 -1.88 -5.45 -7.03
N LEU A 88 -0.61 -5.79 -7.26
CA LEU A 88 0.56 -5.22 -6.61
C LEU A 88 1.59 -4.95 -7.70
N ASP A 89 2.07 -3.72 -7.81
CA ASP A 89 3.02 -3.29 -8.83
C ASP A 89 4.37 -2.96 -8.17
N THR A 90 5.41 -3.78 -8.31
CA THR A 90 5.37 -5.18 -8.78
C THR A 90 6.03 -6.07 -7.73
N LEU A 91 7.28 -5.75 -7.37
CA LEU A 91 8.02 -6.43 -6.30
C LEU A 91 7.58 -5.93 -4.93
N ALA A 92 6.87 -6.75 -4.17
CA ALA A 92 6.37 -6.38 -2.85
C ALA A 92 6.71 -7.45 -1.81
N THR A 93 7.03 -7.01 -0.60
CA THR A 93 7.07 -7.86 0.59
C THR A 93 5.92 -7.47 1.51
N ILE A 94 5.00 -8.41 1.76
CA ILE A 94 3.80 -8.15 2.56
C ILE A 94 4.03 -8.62 3.99
N LYS A 95 3.77 -7.73 4.96
CA LYS A 95 3.88 -8.02 6.39
C LYS A 95 2.58 -7.68 7.12
N ILE A 96 2.09 -8.59 7.95
CA ILE A 96 1.00 -8.35 8.91
C ILE A 96 1.56 -8.57 10.31
N ASN A 97 1.35 -7.60 11.22
CA ASN A 97 1.89 -7.66 12.59
C ASN A 97 3.38 -8.01 12.63
N SER A 98 4.16 -7.35 11.76
CA SER A 98 5.61 -7.56 11.57
C SER A 98 6.03 -8.93 11.03
N LYS A 99 5.11 -9.88 10.84
CA LYS A 99 5.38 -11.18 10.22
C LYS A 99 5.23 -11.07 8.71
N GLU A 100 6.26 -11.49 7.98
CA GLU A 100 6.18 -11.65 6.53
C GLU A 100 5.24 -12.80 6.17
N ILE A 101 4.30 -12.52 5.27
CA ILE A 101 3.29 -13.50 4.84
C ILE A 101 3.38 -13.83 3.35
N ALA A 102 3.98 -12.94 2.54
CA ALA A 102 4.12 -13.14 1.11
C ALA A 102 5.22 -12.24 0.53
N ARG A 103 5.74 -12.66 -0.63
CA ARG A 103 6.54 -11.86 -1.56
C ARG A 103 5.93 -12.01 -2.96
N THR A 104 5.93 -10.94 -3.75
CA THR A 104 5.54 -10.95 -5.16
C THR A 104 6.76 -10.71 -6.04
N ASP A 105 6.75 -11.32 -7.22
CA ASP A 105 7.80 -11.27 -8.25
C ASP A 105 7.33 -10.55 -9.53
#